data_AF-A0A933J9C1-F1
#
_entry.id   AF-A0A933J9C1-F1
#
_cell.length_a   1.000
_cell.length_b   1.000
_cell.length_c   1.000
_cell.angle_alpha   90.00
_cell.angle_beta   90.00
_cell.angle_gamma   90.00
#
_symmetry.space_group_name_H-M   'P 1'
#
loop_
_entity.id
_entity.type
_entity.pdbx_description
1 polymer ?
#
loop_
_entity_poly.entity_id
_entity_poly.type
_entity_poly.pdbx_seq_one_letter_code
_entity_poly.pdbx_strand_id
1 'polypeptide(L)'
;MKLNIGCGYNYLRGYVNLDASRDSLADKFMEAHQLGFDDGSAEEIKASQLIEHLGFFRTKYFLAECYRVLKDGGVLTLETPHIEKTFRPRGPRSGAGLGLRQRVSGDGAPLLLPGGTAERAAGRRRL
;
A
#
# COMPACT_ATOMS: atom_id res chain seq x y z
N MET A 1 -12.80 9.58 -6.74
CA MET A 1 -12.35 8.46 -7.60
C MET A 1 -11.40 7.54 -6.83
N LYS A 2 -11.14 6.31 -7.30
CA LYS A 2 -10.18 5.38 -6.67
C LYS A 2 -8.95 5.17 -7.55
N LEU A 3 -7.75 5.18 -6.97
CA LEU A 3 -6.48 5.07 -7.69
C LEU A 3 -5.70 3.83 -7.27
N ASN A 4 -5.15 3.10 -8.25
CA ASN A 4 -4.21 2.01 -8.04
C ASN A 4 -2.88 2.40 -8.68
N ILE A 5 -1.92 2.85 -7.86
CA ILE A 5 -0.65 3.43 -8.31
C ILE A 5 0.45 2.37 -8.27
N GLY A 6 1.24 2.28 -9.34
CA GLY A 6 2.24 1.22 -9.51
C GLY A 6 1.58 -0.12 -9.75
N CYS A 7 0.55 -0.16 -10.62
CA CYS A 7 -0.26 -1.36 -10.77
C CYS A 7 0.51 -2.54 -11.36
N GLY A 8 1.54 -2.31 -12.19
CA GLY A 8 2.22 -3.35 -12.95
C GLY A 8 1.21 -4.25 -13.68
N TYR A 9 1.23 -5.54 -13.34
CA TYR A 9 0.27 -6.54 -13.85
C TYR A 9 -0.95 -6.76 -12.93
N ASN A 10 -1.00 -6.10 -11.78
CA ASN A 10 -2.09 -6.20 -10.82
C ASN A 10 -3.17 -5.13 -11.09
N TYR A 11 -4.02 -5.42 -12.08
CA TYR A 11 -5.15 -4.55 -12.44
C TYR A 11 -6.29 -4.67 -11.42
N LEU A 12 -6.77 -3.53 -10.92
CA LEU A 12 -7.91 -3.47 -10.00
C LEU A 12 -9.14 -2.89 -10.69
N ARG A 13 -10.20 -3.70 -10.77
CA ARG A 13 -11.49 -3.26 -11.33
C ARG A 13 -12.13 -2.20 -10.44
N GLY A 14 -12.63 -1.12 -11.05
CA GLY A 14 -13.23 0.02 -10.34
C GLY A 14 -12.21 1.04 -9.81
N TYR A 15 -10.93 0.85 -10.14
CA TYR A 15 -9.85 1.81 -9.91
C TYR A 15 -9.38 2.37 -11.24
N VAL A 16 -8.83 3.58 -11.21
CA VAL A 16 -7.95 4.06 -12.28
C VAL A 16 -6.56 3.51 -12.00
N ASN A 17 -6.07 2.64 -12.88
CA ASN A 17 -4.79 1.96 -12.75
C ASN A 17 -3.69 2.78 -13.40
N LEU A 18 -2.60 3.00 -12.67
CA LEU A 18 -1.52 3.91 -13.02
C LEU A 18 -0.18 3.20 -12.88
N ASP A 19 0.69 3.37 -13.86
CA ASP A 19 2.08 2.90 -13.79
C ASP A 19 2.98 3.76 -14.68
N ALA A 20 4.29 3.80 -14.39
CA ALA A 20 5.25 4.48 -15.25
C ALA A 20 5.67 3.59 -16.44
N SER A 21 5.59 2.27 -16.28
CA SER A 21 5.97 1.29 -17.31
C SER A 21 4.88 1.11 -18.36
N ARG A 22 5.28 1.19 -19.63
CA ARG A 22 4.40 0.91 -20.78
C ARG A 22 4.05 -0.57 -20.94
N ASP A 23 4.77 -1.45 -20.26
CA ASP A 23 4.53 -2.89 -20.28
C ASP A 23 3.49 -3.33 -19.23
N SER A 24 2.97 -2.39 -18.44
CA SER A 24 1.94 -2.63 -17.44
C SER A 24 0.54 -2.73 -18.04
N LEU A 25 -0.42 -3.14 -17.21
CA LEU A 25 -1.86 -3.11 -17.54
C LEU A 25 -2.52 -1.78 -17.19
N ALA A 26 -1.76 -0.69 -17.03
CA ALA A 26 -2.27 0.59 -16.56
C ALA A 26 -3.26 1.24 -17.55
N ASP A 27 -4.27 1.91 -16.99
CA ASP A 27 -5.18 2.77 -17.77
C ASP A 27 -4.49 4.07 -18.19
N LYS A 28 -3.53 4.55 -17.38
CA LYS A 28 -2.72 5.73 -17.70
C LYS A 28 -1.26 5.51 -17.32
N PHE A 29 -0.38 5.98 -18.20
CA PHE A 29 1.07 5.89 -18.02
C PHE A 29 1.61 7.20 -17.45
N MET A 30 1.96 7.21 -16.16
CA MET A 30 2.47 8.40 -15.46
C MET A 30 3.31 8.04 -14.24
N GLU A 31 4.19 8.95 -13.84
CA GLU A 31 5.02 8.83 -12.65
C GLU A 31 4.17 8.96 -11.37
N ALA A 32 4.48 8.13 -10.36
CA ALA A 32 3.72 8.09 -9.11
C ALA A 32 3.75 9.41 -8.31
N HIS A 33 4.78 10.23 -8.52
CA HIS A 33 4.99 11.50 -7.78
C HIS A 33 4.50 12.74 -8.54
N GLN A 34 3.84 12.56 -9.69
CA GLN A 34 3.26 13.63 -10.48
C GLN A 34 1.95 13.15 -11.09
N LEU A 35 0.92 13.11 -10.25
CA LEU A 35 -0.39 12.61 -10.60
C LEU A 35 -1.19 13.73 -11.27
N GLY A 36 -1.60 13.52 -12.52
CA GLY A 36 -2.39 14.49 -13.31
C GLY A 36 -3.85 14.60 -12.88
N PHE A 37 -4.13 14.59 -11.56
CA PHE A 37 -5.45 14.75 -10.98
C PHE A 37 -5.54 16.00 -10.11
N ASP A 38 -6.74 16.52 -9.97
CA ASP A 38 -7.04 17.69 -9.14
C ASP A 38 -6.87 17.37 -7.64
N ASP A 39 -6.67 18.42 -6.86
CA ASP A 39 -6.60 18.36 -5.40
C ASP A 39 -7.91 17.78 -4.84
N GLY A 40 -7.82 16.92 -3.81
CA GLY A 40 -9.01 16.38 -3.13
C GLY A 40 -9.95 15.52 -4.00
N SER A 41 -9.48 14.97 -5.12
CA SER A 41 -10.31 14.27 -6.10
C SER A 41 -10.40 12.74 -5.88
N ALA A 42 -9.45 12.16 -5.14
CA ALA A 42 -9.36 10.75 -4.83
C ALA A 42 -9.96 10.41 -3.45
N GLU A 43 -10.72 9.32 -3.36
CA GLU A 43 -11.26 8.80 -2.11
C GLU A 43 -10.44 7.67 -1.50
N GLU A 44 -9.74 6.94 -2.35
CA GLU A 44 -8.93 5.79 -1.97
C GLU A 44 -7.76 5.66 -2.93
N ILE A 45 -6.55 5.53 -2.38
CA ILE A 45 -5.33 5.22 -3.12
C ILE A 45 -4.78 3.90 -2.59
N LYS A 46 -4.46 3.00 -3.51
CA LYS A 46 -3.67 1.80 -3.24
C LYS A 46 -2.33 1.89 -3.97
N ALA A 47 -1.27 1.55 -3.26
CA ALA A 47 0.05 1.33 -3.85
C ALA A 47 0.64 0.08 -3.22
N SER A 48 0.79 -0.97 -4.04
CA SER A 48 1.30 -2.27 -3.59
C SER A 48 2.60 -2.57 -4.31
N GLN A 49 3.62 -2.94 -3.54
CA GLN A 49 4.96 -3.23 -4.03
C GLN A 49 5.54 -2.07 -4.88
N LEU A 50 5.29 -0.83 -4.46
CA LEU A 50 5.72 0.37 -5.20
C LEU A 50 6.81 1.14 -4.45
N ILE A 51 6.59 1.40 -3.15
CA ILE A 51 7.40 2.37 -2.40
C ILE A 51 8.88 1.95 -2.29
N GLU A 52 9.17 0.65 -2.32
CA GLU A 52 10.53 0.11 -2.33
C GLU A 52 11.29 0.39 -3.63
N HIS A 53 10.59 0.67 -4.73
CA HIS A 53 11.20 0.97 -6.03
C HIS A 53 11.45 2.47 -6.26
N LEU A 54 10.80 3.34 -5.48
CA LEU A 54 10.88 4.79 -5.66
C LEU A 54 12.18 5.39 -5.09
N GLY A 55 12.77 4.74 -4.08
CA GLY A 55 13.90 5.31 -3.33
C GLY A 55 13.49 6.52 -2.47
N PHE A 56 14.38 6.96 -1.57
CA PHE A 56 14.03 7.88 -0.48
C PHE A 56 13.37 9.20 -0.94
N PHE A 57 13.98 9.89 -1.91
CA PHE A 57 13.50 11.19 -2.35
C PHE A 57 12.16 11.10 -3.10
N ARG A 58 12.01 10.14 -4.03
CA ARG A 58 10.76 10.00 -4.78
C ARG A 58 9.62 9.50 -3.88
N THR A 59 9.91 8.67 -2.87
CA THR A 59 8.91 8.28 -1.88
C THR A 59 8.34 9.49 -1.14
N LYS A 60 9.17 10.47 -0.77
CA LYS A 60 8.68 11.70 -0.14
C LYS A 60 7.72 12.48 -1.06
N TYR A 61 8.09 12.64 -2.33
CA TYR A 61 7.23 13.33 -3.30
C TYR A 61 5.95 12.56 -3.61
N PHE A 62 6.04 11.23 -3.74
CA PHE A 62 4.89 10.34 -3.89
C PHE A 62 3.89 10.47 -2.74
N LEU A 63 4.37 10.49 -1.49
CA LEU A 63 3.49 10.66 -0.32
C LEU A 63 2.84 12.04 -0.29
N ALA A 64 3.58 13.10 -0.62
CA ALA A 64 3.04 14.45 -0.73
C ALA A 64 1.97 14.54 -1.83
N GLU A 65 2.21 13.91 -2.96
CA GLU A 65 1.29 13.89 -4.09
C GLU A 65 0.04 13.06 -3.79
N CYS A 66 0.17 11.92 -3.11
CA CYS A 66 -0.96 11.15 -2.61
C CYS A 66 -1.81 11.98 -1.63
N TYR A 67 -1.17 12.75 -0.76
CA TYR A 67 -1.88 13.64 0.16
C TYR A 67 -2.65 14.73 -0.59
N ARG A 68 -2.02 15.39 -1.58
CA ARG A 68 -2.65 16.44 -2.40
C ARG A 68 -3.92 15.94 -3.11
N VAL A 69 -3.84 14.77 -3.76
CA VAL A 69 -4.98 14.25 -4.53
C VAL A 69 -6.05 13.59 -3.65
N LEU A 70 -5.74 13.19 -2.42
CA LEU A 70 -6.73 12.62 -1.51
C LEU A 70 -7.68 13.69 -0.99
N LYS A 71 -8.98 13.40 -1.01
CA LYS A 71 -9.99 14.19 -0.30
C LYS A 71 -9.81 14.05 1.22
N ASP A 72 -10.37 14.99 1.97
CA ASP A 72 -10.46 14.88 3.43
C ASP A 72 -11.17 13.58 3.84
N GLY A 73 -10.57 12.85 4.79
CA GLY A 73 -11.02 11.51 5.19
C GLY A 73 -10.74 10.40 4.15
N GLY A 74 -10.05 10.72 3.06
CA GLY A 74 -9.58 9.76 2.08
C GLY A 74 -8.53 8.80 2.66
N VAL A 75 -8.35 7.66 1.99
CA VAL A 75 -7.53 6.56 2.50
C VAL A 75 -6.37 6.26 1.56
N LEU A 76 -5.14 6.36 2.09
CA LEU A 76 -3.96 5.76 1.45
C LEU A 76 -3.68 4.37 2.06
N THR A 77 -3.59 3.35 1.22
CA THR A 77 -3.13 2.01 1.58
C THR A 77 -1.79 1.72 0.90
N LEU A 78 -0.75 1.56 1.70
CA LEU A 78 0.58 1.15 1.23
C LEU A 78 0.81 -0.31 1.57
N GLU A 79 1.41 -1.04 0.64
CA GLU A 79 1.90 -2.40 0.84
C GLU A 79 3.34 -2.52 0.33
N THR A 80 4.24 -3.02 1.19
CA THR A 80 5.66 -3.20 0.85
C THR A 80 6.19 -4.54 1.39
N PRO A 81 7.24 -5.15 0.77
CA PRO A 81 7.82 -6.40 1.22
C PRO A 81 8.35 -6.31 2.64
N HIS A 82 8.10 -7.35 3.43
CA HIS A 82 8.69 -7.47 4.77
C HIS A 82 10.03 -8.21 4.68
N ILE A 83 11.13 -7.48 4.90
CA ILE A 83 12.50 -8.00 4.69
C ILE A 83 12.75 -9.33 5.41
N GLU A 84 12.45 -9.45 6.71
CA GLU A 84 12.68 -10.67 7.48
C GLU A 84 11.89 -11.89 6.98
N LYS A 85 10.68 -11.68 6.46
CA LYS A 85 9.83 -12.76 5.94
C LYS A 85 10.23 -13.15 4.52
N THR A 86 10.81 -12.23 3.76
CA THR A 86 11.37 -12.51 2.42
C THR A 86 12.58 -13.46 2.50
N PHE A 87 13.42 -13.33 3.53
CA PHE A 87 14.62 -14.15 3.71
C PHE A 87 14.40 -15.45 4.50
N ARG A 88 13.22 -15.68 5.10
CA ARG A 88 12.93 -16.94 5.78
C ARG A 88 12.73 -18.06 4.74
N PRO A 89 13.39 -19.23 4.87
CA PRO A 89 13.15 -20.35 3.97
C PRO A 89 11.65 -20.72 4.00
N ARG A 90 11.02 -20.70 2.83
CA ARG A 90 9.58 -20.98 2.71
C ARG A 90 9.33 -22.45 3.06
N GLY A 91 8.67 -22.69 4.19
CA GLY A 91 8.01 -23.97 4.46
C GLY A 91 6.89 -24.25 3.44
N PRO A 92 6.26 -25.44 3.48
CA PRO A 92 5.24 -25.83 2.51
C PRO A 92 4.12 -24.79 2.43
N ARG A 93 3.78 -24.39 1.20
CA ARG A 93 2.89 -23.24 0.91
C ARG A 93 1.46 -23.52 1.39
N SER A 94 1.02 -22.81 2.43
CA SER A 94 -0.39 -22.40 2.56
C SER A 94 -0.49 -20.94 2.09
N GLY A 95 -1.40 -20.67 1.16
CA GLY A 95 -1.46 -19.39 0.44
C GLY A 95 -1.96 -18.23 1.29
N ALA A 96 -1.05 -17.29 1.63
CA ALA A 96 -1.36 -15.90 1.91
C ALA A 96 -0.06 -15.08 1.86
N GLY A 97 0.17 -14.31 0.80
CA GLY A 97 1.23 -13.30 0.78
C GLY A 97 0.84 -12.15 1.71
N LEU A 98 1.56 -11.96 2.80
CA LEU A 98 1.36 -10.85 3.74
C LEU A 98 2.38 -9.75 3.45
N GLY A 99 1.99 -8.74 2.67
CA GLY A 99 2.66 -7.43 2.67
C GLY A 99 2.21 -6.59 3.88
N LEU A 100 3.08 -5.68 4.31
CA LEU A 100 2.78 -4.75 5.41
C LEU A 100 1.76 -3.73 4.92
N ARG A 101 0.49 -3.87 5.32
CA ARG A 101 -0.58 -2.93 4.96
C ARG A 101 -0.65 -1.80 5.97
N GLN A 102 -0.20 -0.60 5.59
CA GLN A 102 -0.37 0.59 6.41
C GLN A 102 -1.48 1.46 5.83
N ARG A 103 -2.46 1.79 6.67
CA ARG A 103 -3.55 2.70 6.35
C ARG A 103 -3.26 4.05 6.99
N VAL A 104 -3.19 5.09 6.19
CA VAL A 104 -3.08 6.47 6.67
C VAL A 104 -4.41 7.17 6.34
N SER A 105 -5.17 7.53 7.37
CA SER A 105 -6.32 8.41 7.25
C SER A 105 -5.87 9.86 7.43
N GLY A 106 -6.50 10.80 6.70
CA GLY A 106 -6.17 12.23 6.70
C GLY A 106 -6.14 12.90 8.08
N ASP A 107 -6.73 12.29 9.11
CA ASP A 107 -6.77 12.80 10.48
C ASP A 107 -5.48 12.52 11.30
N GLY A 108 -4.40 12.06 10.66
CA GLY A 108 -3.08 11.90 11.28
C GLY A 108 -2.92 10.72 12.24
N ALA A 109 -3.97 9.95 12.50
CA ALA A 109 -3.88 8.73 13.31
C ALA A 109 -3.62 7.49 12.44
N PRO A 110 -2.46 6.81 12.55
CA PRO A 110 -2.27 5.52 11.91
C PRO A 110 -3.17 4.48 12.59
N LEU A 111 -4.20 4.01 11.89
CA LEU A 111 -5.02 2.90 12.38
C LEU A 111 -4.28 1.58 12.07
N LEU A 112 -3.54 1.06 13.06
CA LEU A 112 -2.95 -0.26 12.99
C LEU A 112 -4.09 -1.30 13.02
N LEU A 113 -4.29 -2.04 11.93
CA LEU A 113 -5.22 -3.16 11.95
C LEU A 113 -4.66 -4.26 12.87
N PRO A 114 -5.49 -4.92 13.70
CA PRO A 114 -5.04 -6.07 14.45
C PRO A 114 -4.75 -7.21 13.47
N GLY A 115 -3.47 -7.56 13.33
CA GLY A 115 -3.11 -8.85 12.77
C GLY A 115 -3.68 -9.94 13.69
N GLY A 116 -4.49 -10.85 13.14
CA GLY A 116 -4.69 -12.16 13.78
C GLY A 116 -3.32 -12.83 13.96
N THR A 117 -3.04 -13.55 15.03
CA THR A 117 -3.88 -14.35 15.92
C THR A 117 -3.51 -14.10 17.38
N ALA A 118 -4.51 -13.97 18.25
CA ALA A 118 -4.34 -14.06 19.69
C ALA A 118 -3.98 -15.51 20.06
N GLU A 119 -2.70 -15.78 20.33
CA GLU A 119 -2.32 -16.99 21.05
C GLU A 119 -2.41 -16.69 22.55
N ARG A 120 -3.47 -17.21 23.18
CA ARG A 120 -3.62 -17.26 24.63
C ARG A 120 -2.50 -18.15 25.19
N ALA A 121 -1.44 -17.56 25.75
CA ALA A 121 -0.58 -18.27 26.69
C ALA A 121 -1.28 -18.30 28.05
N ALA A 122 -1.87 -19.46 28.35
CA ALA A 122 -2.51 -19.79 29.61
C ALA A 122 -1.56 -19.56 30.79
N GLY A 123 -2.10 -18.97 31.86
CA GLY A 123 -1.43 -18.91 33.14
C GLY A 123 -1.12 -20.31 33.68
N ARG A 124 0.07 -20.46 34.25
CA ARG A 124 0.34 -21.43 35.31
C ARG A 124 1.07 -20.72 36.43
N ARG A 125 0.35 -20.56 37.56
CA ARG A 125 0.93 -20.35 38.89
C ARG A 125 1.49 -21.68 39.41
N ARG A 126 2.41 -21.55 40.37
CA ARG A 126 3.09 -22.55 41.23
C ARG A 126 4.33 -23.14 40.57
N LEU A 127 5.48 -23.18 41.23
CA LEU A 127 5.77 -23.20 42.67
C LEU A 127 6.59 -22.00 43.14
#